data_AF-A0A382N6P6-F1
#
_entry.id   AF-A0A382N6P6-F1
#
_cell.length_a   1.000
_cell.length_b   1.000
_cell.length_c   1.000
_cell.angle_alpha   90.00
_cell.angle_beta   90.00
_cell.angle_gamma   90.00
#
_symmetry.space_group_name_H-M   'P 1'
#
loop_
_entity.id
_entity.type
_entity.pdbx_description
1 polymer ?
#
loop_
_entity_poly.entity_id
_entity_poly.type
_entity_poly.pdbx_seq_one_letter_code
_entity_poly.pdbx_strand_id
1 'polypeptide(L)'
;MQRLIWTAVLLTALSFPAWAQEPFDNMFCSDYHNARVKIVSDSSARKLSEANMTVGGKSVIRINSGQLNDLSGNVRSFAVNFSCASLVLGPLVKGAKNIYDYYDQVGNADCWAVENFFFCGRIDK
;
A
#
# COMPACT_ATOMS: atom_id res chain seq x y z
N MET A 1 19.98 11.39 43.28
CA MET A 1 20.39 10.60 42.10
C MET A 1 19.30 9.67 41.57
N GLN A 2 18.54 8.96 42.40
CA GLN A 2 17.45 8.07 41.92
C GLN A 2 16.39 8.76 41.05
N ARG A 3 15.92 9.96 41.40
CA ARG A 3 14.87 10.67 40.62
C ARG A 3 15.28 11.01 39.17
N LEU A 4 16.57 11.22 38.91
CA LEU A 4 17.10 11.53 37.57
C LEU A 4 17.15 10.30 36.66
N ILE A 5 17.33 9.11 37.24
CA ILE A 5 17.35 7.84 36.51
C ILE A 5 15.94 7.50 36.02
N TRP A 6 14.92 7.71 36.85
CA TRP A 6 13.52 7.49 36.48
C TRP A 6 13.04 8.42 35.37
N THR A 7 13.45 9.70 35.38
CA THR A 7 13.13 10.63 34.30
C THR A 7 13.81 10.24 32.98
N ALA A 8 15.05 9.75 33.04
CA ALA A 8 15.78 9.32 31.85
C ALA A 8 15.15 8.06 31.23
N VAL A 9 14.69 7.10 32.04
CA VAL A 9 13.99 5.90 31.57
C VAL A 9 12.61 6.23 30.98
N LEU A 10 11.90 7.22 31.56
CA LEU A 10 10.62 7.67 31.01
C LEU A 10 10.79 8.40 29.67
N LEU A 11 11.86 9.20 29.53
CA LEU A 11 12.19 9.92 28.30
C LEU A 11 12.68 8.98 27.18
N THR A 12 13.40 7.90 27.50
CA THR A 12 13.76 6.89 26.50
C THR A 12 12.58 6.00 26.10
N ALA A 13 11.66 5.71 27.02
CA ALA A 13 10.43 4.98 26.70
C ALA A 13 9.47 5.79 25.81
N LEU A 14 9.47 7.12 25.93
CA LEU A 14 8.69 8.05 25.10
C LEU A 14 9.43 8.49 23.81
N SER A 15 10.72 8.19 23.68
CA SER A 15 11.51 8.51 22.47
C SER A 15 11.55 7.38 21.45
N PHE A 16 10.93 6.23 21.73
CA PHE A 16 10.63 5.31 20.65
C PHE A 16 9.54 5.97 19.82
N PRO A 17 9.77 6.29 18.54
CA PRO A 17 8.66 6.61 17.67
C PRO A 17 7.77 5.37 17.74
N ALA A 18 6.59 5.52 18.36
CA ALA A 18 5.54 4.55 18.18
C ALA A 18 5.46 4.37 16.68
N TRP A 19 5.79 3.17 16.21
CA TRP A 19 5.68 2.85 14.81
C TRP A 19 4.22 3.16 14.46
N ALA A 20 4.01 4.30 13.80
CA ALA A 20 2.78 4.61 13.09
C ALA A 20 2.76 3.64 11.89
N GLN A 21 2.62 2.36 12.21
CA GLN A 21 2.09 1.36 11.31
C GLN A 21 0.61 1.70 11.25
N GLU A 22 0.29 2.71 10.44
CA GLU A 22 -1.09 2.91 10.08
C GLU A 22 -1.58 1.62 9.44
N PRO A 23 -2.66 1.02 9.99
CA PRO A 23 -3.21 -0.18 9.40
C PRO A 23 -3.67 0.16 7.98
N PHE A 24 -3.28 -0.69 7.02
CA PHE A 24 -3.75 -0.60 5.63
C PHE A 24 -5.29 -0.63 5.53
N ASP A 25 -5.99 -1.01 6.60
CA ASP A 25 -7.44 -1.00 6.72
C ASP A 25 -8.09 0.36 6.41
N ASN A 26 -7.35 1.45 6.61
CA ASN A 26 -7.81 2.81 6.32
C ASN A 26 -7.60 3.24 4.85
N MET A 27 -6.83 2.48 4.07
CA MET A 27 -6.57 2.83 2.69
C MET A 27 -7.80 2.54 1.83
N PHE A 28 -8.33 3.58 1.18
CA PHE A 28 -9.47 3.45 0.29
C PHE A 28 -9.00 3.01 -1.11
N CYS A 29 -9.49 1.85 -1.54
CA CYS A 29 -9.31 1.35 -2.90
C CYS A 29 -10.64 0.77 -3.41
N SER A 30 -10.99 1.09 -4.65
CA SER A 30 -12.08 0.46 -5.38
C SER A 30 -11.56 -0.19 -6.65
N ASP A 31 -12.25 -1.20 -7.16
CA ASP A 31 -11.96 -1.74 -8.48
C ASP A 31 -12.67 -0.93 -9.57
N TYR A 32 -12.54 -1.37 -10.81
CA TYR A 32 -13.14 -0.69 -11.97
C TYR A 32 -14.67 -0.66 -11.98
N HIS A 33 -15.34 -1.45 -11.14
CA HIS A 33 -16.79 -1.39 -10.94
C HIS A 33 -17.17 -0.53 -9.73
N ASN A 34 -16.24 0.26 -9.19
CA ASN A 34 -16.37 0.99 -7.93
C ASN A 34 -16.65 0.10 -6.71
N ALA A 35 -16.36 -1.21 -6.78
CA ALA A 35 -16.51 -2.09 -5.62
C ALA A 35 -15.29 -1.95 -4.69
N ARG A 36 -15.53 -1.86 -3.38
CA ARG A 36 -14.44 -1.73 -2.39
C ARG A 36 -13.55 -2.98 -2.44
N VAL A 37 -12.26 -2.75 -2.62
CA VAL A 37 -11.24 -3.79 -2.65
C VAL A 37 -10.78 -4.11 -1.23
N LYS A 38 -10.70 -5.40 -0.91
CA LYS A 38 -10.16 -5.85 0.37
C LYS A 38 -8.65 -5.97 0.30
N ILE A 39 -7.94 -5.38 1.26
CA ILE A 39 -6.51 -5.60 1.45
C ILE A 39 -6.34 -6.79 2.41
N VAL A 40 -5.50 -7.75 2.04
CA VAL A 40 -5.25 -8.97 2.82
C VAL A 40 -3.76 -9.17 3.01
N SER A 41 -3.34 -9.43 4.24
CA SER A 41 -1.97 -9.84 4.51
C SER A 41 -1.74 -11.26 4.04
N ASP A 42 -0.66 -11.45 3.30
CA ASP A 42 -0.21 -12.72 2.78
C ASP A 42 1.32 -12.74 2.69
N SER A 43 1.94 -13.47 3.62
CA SER A 43 3.40 -13.63 3.68
C SER A 43 3.99 -14.37 2.48
N SER A 44 3.16 -15.09 1.71
CA SER A 44 3.58 -15.79 0.49
C SER A 44 3.51 -14.94 -0.78
N ALA A 45 3.03 -13.69 -0.68
CA ALA A 45 2.99 -12.78 -1.81
C ALA A 45 4.40 -12.55 -2.37
N ARG A 46 4.56 -12.81 -3.68
CA ARG A 46 5.84 -12.70 -4.40
C ARG A 46 6.29 -11.26 -4.62
N LYS A 47 5.34 -10.32 -4.55
CA LYS A 47 5.55 -8.88 -4.63
C LYS A 47 5.22 -8.26 -3.28
N LEU A 48 5.74 -7.07 -3.04
CA LEU A 48 5.39 -6.25 -1.87
C LEU A 48 3.86 -6.11 -1.76
N SER A 49 3.22 -5.73 -2.86
CA SER A 49 1.77 -5.66 -3.00
C SER A 49 1.37 -6.19 -4.37
N GLU A 50 0.23 -6.87 -4.45
CA GLU A 50 -0.27 -7.46 -5.70
C GLU A 50 -1.79 -7.38 -5.80
N ALA A 51 -2.26 -6.85 -6.93
CA ALA A 51 -3.64 -6.92 -7.36
C ALA A 51 -4.00 -8.37 -7.73
N ASN A 52 -5.08 -8.90 -7.17
CA ASN A 52 -5.52 -10.27 -7.40
C ASN A 52 -7.05 -10.37 -7.40
N MET A 53 -7.57 -11.51 -7.85
CA MET A 53 -8.98 -11.85 -7.74
C MET A 53 -9.15 -13.12 -6.90
N THR A 54 -10.13 -13.09 -6.01
CA THR A 54 -10.55 -14.29 -5.28
C THR A 54 -11.25 -15.28 -6.20
N VAL A 55 -11.37 -16.53 -5.77
CA VAL A 55 -12.14 -17.58 -6.48
C VAL A 55 -13.59 -17.15 -6.73
N GLY A 56 -14.15 -16.26 -5.89
CA GLY A 56 -15.49 -15.68 -6.05
C GLY A 56 -15.55 -14.43 -6.94
N GLY A 57 -14.49 -14.12 -7.69
CA GLY A 57 -14.45 -12.98 -8.62
C GLY A 57 -14.30 -11.61 -7.96
N LYS A 58 -14.08 -11.54 -6.65
CA LYS A 58 -13.87 -10.27 -5.94
C LYS A 58 -12.41 -9.83 -6.01
N SER A 59 -12.19 -8.58 -6.41
CA SER A 59 -10.91 -7.90 -6.42
C SER A 59 -10.34 -7.77 -5.00
N VAL A 60 -9.06 -8.12 -4.84
CA VAL A 60 -8.32 -8.02 -3.58
C VAL A 60 -6.90 -7.52 -3.83
N ILE A 61 -6.30 -6.88 -2.83
CA ILE A 61 -4.87 -6.58 -2.82
C ILE A 61 -4.20 -7.46 -1.77
N ARG A 62 -3.25 -8.29 -2.19
CA ARG A 62 -2.43 -9.12 -1.29
C ARG A 62 -1.16 -8.35 -0.96
N ILE A 63 -0.85 -8.20 0.32
CA ILE A 63 0.36 -7.52 0.78
C ILE A 63 1.26 -8.49 1.53
N ASN A 64 2.56 -8.46 1.24
CA ASN A 64 3.54 -9.13 2.06
C ASN A 64 3.85 -8.26 3.28
N SER A 65 3.08 -8.40 4.36
CA SER A 65 3.23 -7.53 5.53
C SER A 65 4.62 -7.61 6.17
N GLY A 66 5.28 -8.77 6.08
CA GLY A 66 6.65 -8.94 6.59
C GLY A 66 7.64 -8.03 5.86
N GLN A 67 7.58 -8.00 4.52
CA GLN A 67 8.48 -7.16 3.72
C GLN A 67 8.05 -5.70 3.67
N LEU A 68 6.73 -5.41 3.71
CA LEU A 68 6.26 -4.03 3.73
C LEU A 68 6.62 -3.32 5.02
N ASN A 69 6.58 -4.01 6.16
CA ASN A 69 6.80 -3.37 7.47
C ASN A 69 8.21 -2.77 7.61
N ASP A 70 9.19 -3.32 6.90
CA ASP A 70 10.57 -2.83 6.91
C ASP A 70 10.77 -1.57 6.04
N LEU A 71 9.75 -1.16 5.29
CA LEU A 71 9.79 0.00 4.40
C LEU A 71 9.18 1.25 5.06
N SER A 72 9.58 2.42 4.56
CA SER A 72 9.01 3.68 5.01
C SER A 72 7.51 3.78 4.69
N GLY A 73 6.76 4.54 5.50
CA GLY A 73 5.32 4.75 5.30
C GLY A 73 4.95 5.10 3.86
N ASN A 74 5.71 6.01 3.24
CA ASN A 74 5.48 6.45 1.87
C ASN A 74 5.66 5.34 0.84
N VAL A 75 6.71 4.52 0.98
CA VAL A 75 6.97 3.40 0.06
C VAL A 75 5.88 2.34 0.19
N ARG A 76 5.41 2.08 1.42
CA ARG A 76 4.29 1.17 1.66
C ARG A 76 3.02 1.66 0.98
N SER A 77 2.63 2.91 1.18
CA SER A 77 1.43 3.49 0.56
C SER A 77 1.52 3.48 -0.96
N PHE A 78 2.69 3.84 -1.52
CA PHE A 78 2.90 3.82 -2.95
C PHE A 78 2.70 2.41 -3.54
N ALA A 79 3.28 1.38 -2.93
CA ALA A 79 3.17 0.01 -3.41
C ALA A 79 1.71 -0.50 -3.44
N VAL A 80 0.92 -0.16 -2.42
CA VAL A 80 -0.51 -0.53 -2.38
C VAL A 80 -1.31 0.32 -3.37
N ASN A 81 -1.04 1.62 -3.51
CA ASN A 81 -1.71 2.49 -4.48
C ASN A 81 -1.46 2.05 -5.92
N PHE A 82 -0.24 1.64 -6.25
CA PHE A 82 0.11 1.07 -7.54
C PHE A 82 -0.69 -0.21 -7.85
N SER A 83 -0.85 -1.08 -6.84
CA SER A 83 -1.67 -2.29 -6.98
C SER A 83 -3.16 -1.94 -7.15
N CYS A 84 -3.64 -0.91 -6.45
CA CYS A 84 -5.00 -0.41 -6.65
C CYS A 84 -5.21 0.14 -8.07
N ALA A 85 -4.27 0.93 -8.58
CA ALA A 85 -4.30 1.43 -9.95
C ALA A 85 -4.43 0.30 -10.98
N SER A 86 -3.72 -0.81 -10.74
CA SER A 86 -3.81 -2.00 -11.60
C SER A 86 -5.22 -2.61 -11.64
N LEU A 87 -6.00 -2.51 -10.56
CA LEU A 87 -7.39 -2.99 -10.50
C LEU A 87 -8.38 -2.01 -11.17
N VAL A 88 -8.16 -0.70 -11.01
CA VAL A 88 -9.00 0.36 -11.58
C VAL A 88 -8.79 0.48 -13.09
N LEU A 89 -7.51 0.50 -13.51
CA LEU A 89 -7.11 0.67 -14.89
C LEU A 89 -7.07 -0.66 -15.66
N GLY A 90 -7.01 -1.80 -14.97
CA GLY A 90 -6.92 -3.14 -15.56
C GLY A 90 -7.87 -3.42 -16.74
N PRO A 91 -9.13 -2.97 -16.75
CA PRO A 91 -10.02 -3.15 -17.91
C PRO A 91 -9.78 -2.15 -19.05
N LEU A 92 -9.23 -0.97 -18.76
CA LEU A 92 -8.78 -0.01 -19.78
C LEU A 92 -7.48 -0.50 -20.45
N VAL A 93 -6.74 -1.31 -19.71
CA VAL A 93 -5.50 -1.96 -20.11
C VAL A 93 -5.83 -3.26 -20.88
N LYS A 94 -6.01 -3.17 -22.20
CA LYS A 94 -5.97 -4.37 -23.06
C LYS A 94 -4.63 -5.08 -22.84
N GLY A 95 -4.65 -6.42 -22.81
CA GLY A 95 -3.41 -7.21 -22.68
C GLY A 95 -2.32 -6.66 -23.60
N ALA A 96 -1.17 -6.30 -23.01
CA ALA A 96 -0.11 -5.60 -23.74
C ALA A 96 0.29 -6.41 -24.98
N LYS A 97 0.20 -5.80 -26.17
CA LYS A 97 0.55 -6.51 -27.42
C LYS A 97 2.05 -6.55 -27.64
N ASN A 98 2.76 -5.60 -27.04
CA ASN A 98 4.21 -5.45 -27.12
C ASN A 98 4.74 -4.80 -25.84
N ILE A 99 6.06 -4.68 -25.74
CA ILE A 99 6.74 -4.15 -24.55
C ILE A 99 6.48 -2.65 -24.30
N TYR A 100 6.24 -1.85 -25.34
CA TYR A 100 5.92 -0.43 -25.19
C TYR A 100 4.53 -0.22 -24.60
N ASP A 101 3.55 -1.02 -25.07
CA ASP A 101 2.20 -1.02 -24.47
C ASP A 101 2.27 -1.37 -22.98
N TYR A 102 3.14 -2.32 -22.59
CA TYR A 102 3.35 -2.67 -21.19
C TYR A 102 3.90 -1.48 -20.38
N TYR A 103 4.91 -0.77 -20.89
CA TYR A 103 5.48 0.38 -20.19
C TYR A 103 4.49 1.54 -20.06
N ASP A 104 3.66 1.77 -21.07
CA ASP A 104 2.60 2.79 -21.01
C ASP A 104 1.56 2.45 -19.92
N GLN A 105 1.19 1.18 -19.80
CA GLN A 105 0.28 0.69 -18.76
C GLN A 105 0.87 0.87 -17.35
N VAL A 106 2.16 0.55 -17.17
CA VAL A 106 2.89 0.80 -15.92
C VAL A 106 2.92 2.29 -15.60
N GLY A 107 3.25 3.14 -16.58
CA GLY A 107 3.28 4.59 -16.40
C GLY A 107 1.92 5.18 -15.99
N ASN A 108 0.83 4.69 -16.58
CA ASN A 108 -0.53 5.10 -16.18
C ASN A 108 -0.86 4.68 -14.74
N ALA A 109 -0.43 3.47 -14.33
CA ALA A 109 -0.59 3.01 -12.96
C ALA A 109 0.24 3.84 -11.97
N ASP A 110 1.47 4.19 -12.32
CA ASP A 110 2.33 5.07 -11.53
C ASP A 110 1.70 6.47 -11.37
N CYS A 111 1.21 7.08 -12.46
CA CYS A 111 0.54 8.38 -12.42
C CYS A 111 -0.67 8.37 -11.47
N TRP A 112 -1.52 7.35 -11.57
CA TRP A 112 -2.69 7.20 -10.69
C TRP A 112 -2.28 7.00 -9.23
N ALA A 113 -1.23 6.20 -9.00
CA ALA A 113 -0.73 5.94 -7.65
C ALA A 113 -0.15 7.20 -7.01
N VAL A 114 0.57 8.01 -7.78
CA VAL A 114 1.10 9.31 -7.38
C VAL A 114 -0.04 10.26 -7.05
N GLU A 115 -1.05 10.37 -7.92
CA GLU A 115 -2.23 11.22 -7.69
C GLU A 115 -2.92 10.84 -6.37
N ASN A 116 -3.22 9.56 -6.15
CA ASN A 116 -3.86 9.12 -4.91
C ASN A 116 -2.95 9.29 -3.70
N PHE A 117 -1.66 9.10 -3.84
CA PHE A 117 -0.70 9.36 -2.77
C PHE A 117 -0.73 10.84 -2.33
N PHE A 118 -0.81 11.78 -3.26
CA PHE A 118 -0.85 13.22 -2.95
C PHE A 118 -2.23 13.73 -2.53
N PHE A 119 -3.32 13.22 -3.11
CA PHE A 119 -4.67 13.79 -2.95
C PHE A 119 -5.61 12.96 -2.08
N CYS A 120 -5.42 11.64 -2.00
CA CYS A 120 -6.36 10.72 -1.33
C CYS A 120 -5.74 9.93 -0.16
N GLY A 121 -4.42 9.93 0.01
CA GLY A 121 -3.72 8.93 0.82
C GLY A 121 -2.41 9.37 1.45
N ARG A 122 -2.29 10.64 1.89
CA ARG A 122 -1.30 10.93 2.93
C ARG A 122 -1.78 10.28 4.23
N ILE A 123 -1.08 9.24 4.63
CA ILE A 123 -1.02 8.60 5.97
C ILE A 123 -0.59 9.62 7.08
N ASP A 124 -0.53 10.91 6.76
CA ASP A 124 0.02 11.96 7.63
C ASP A 124 -1.08 12.85 8.25
N LYS A 125 -2.31 12.37 8.42
CA LYS A 125 -3.38 13.13 9.10
C LYS A 125 -3.87 12.45 10.36
#